data_AF-A0A3B8QQ01-F1
#
_entry.id   AF-A0A3B8QQ01-F1
#
_cell.length_a   1.000
_cell.length_b   1.000
_cell.length_c   1.000
_cell.angle_alpha   90.00
_cell.angle_beta   90.00
_cell.angle_gamma   90.00
#
_symmetry.space_group_name_H-M   'P 1'
#
loop_
_entity.id
_entity.type
_entity.pdbx_description
1 polymer ?
#
loop_
_entity_poly.entity_id
_entity_poly.type
_entity_poly.pdbx_seq_one_letter_code
_entity_poly.pdbx_strand_id
1 'polypeptide(L)'
;MGLLDNIRQAFLPTQFEVKQAPKVYISGGSMFSGSKKNGFKDYATEGYQENAIVFRCINEIANGAASIPFKVFQGDVELEQHPLISLLKRPNPTQAGIEYFQSLYSYLLLSGNSYALSSAVSGVPNELYILRPDRIEIEPSETAIPKSYKYKLNNQVVAKYDADPFTGQSEVKHFKLWNPLDDYLGLSPMMAAASDLDQHNMIAKHNVGLLLNGAR
;
A
#
# COMPACT_ATOMS: atom_id res chain seq x y z
N MET A 1 -23.16 -37.91 35.98
CA MET A 1 -22.89 -37.39 34.62
C MET A 1 -23.33 -35.93 34.59
N GLY A 2 -22.42 -34.95 34.56
CA GLY A 2 -22.87 -33.55 34.43
C GLY A 2 -21.99 -32.43 35.01
N LEU A 3 -20.69 -32.64 35.24
CA LEU A 3 -19.78 -31.56 35.67
C LEU A 3 -18.57 -31.35 34.74
N LEU A 4 -18.45 -32.14 33.67
CA LEU A 4 -17.32 -32.06 32.73
C LEU A 4 -17.71 -31.57 31.31
N ASP A 5 -19.00 -31.38 31.02
CA ASP A 5 -19.44 -30.90 29.70
C ASP A 5 -19.30 -29.38 29.53
N ASN A 6 -19.29 -28.60 30.61
CA ASN A 6 -19.18 -27.14 30.53
C ASN A 6 -17.77 -26.62 30.26
N ILE A 7 -16.74 -27.47 30.35
CA ILE A 7 -15.35 -27.07 30.05
C ILE A 7 -15.05 -27.19 28.55
N ARG A 8 -15.85 -27.96 27.79
CA ARG A 8 -15.67 -28.12 26.33
C ARG A 8 -16.24 -26.95 25.51
N GLN A 9 -17.16 -26.15 26.06
CA GLN A 9 -17.72 -24.99 25.34
C GLN A 9 -16.89 -23.71 25.47
N ALA A 10 -15.92 -23.66 26.38
CA ALA A 10 -15.06 -22.48 26.58
C ALA A 10 -13.88 -22.38 25.58
N PHE A 11 -13.68 -23.40 24.74
CA PHE A 11 -12.59 -23.49 23.76
C PHE A 11 -13.09 -23.53 22.31
N LEU A 12 -14.19 -22.84 22.01
CA LEU A 12 -14.52 -22.58 20.60
C LEU A 12 -13.50 -21.56 20.07
N PRO A 13 -12.75 -21.88 18.99
CA PRO A 13 -11.92 -20.88 18.34
C PRO A 13 -12.87 -19.77 17.89
N THR A 14 -12.59 -18.53 18.31
CA THR A 14 -13.23 -17.35 17.73
C THR A 14 -13.04 -17.43 16.22
N GLN A 15 -14.08 -17.84 15.51
CA GLN A 15 -14.09 -17.84 14.06
C GLN A 15 -13.96 -16.38 13.65
N PHE A 16 -12.81 -16.04 13.06
CA PHE A 16 -12.66 -14.76 12.38
C PHE A 16 -13.79 -14.66 11.35
N GLU A 17 -14.67 -13.66 11.50
CA GLU A 17 -15.78 -13.45 10.57
C GLU A 17 -15.21 -13.14 9.18
N VAL A 18 -15.33 -14.09 8.27
CA VAL A 18 -14.96 -13.91 6.86
C VAL A 18 -16.06 -13.09 6.20
N LYS A 19 -15.79 -11.80 5.97
CA LYS A 19 -16.69 -10.91 5.21
C LYS A 19 -16.64 -11.32 3.74
N GLN A 20 -17.80 -11.67 3.18
CA GLN A 20 -17.95 -11.92 1.75
C GLN A 20 -18.35 -10.63 1.04
N ALA A 21 -17.67 -10.29 -0.07
CA ALA A 21 -18.01 -9.10 -0.83
C ALA A 21 -19.35 -9.28 -1.58
N PRO A 22 -20.29 -8.33 -1.47
CA PRO A 22 -21.50 -8.35 -2.28
C PRO A 22 -21.15 -8.07 -3.76
N LYS A 23 -21.97 -8.58 -4.68
CA LYS A 23 -21.91 -8.18 -6.09
C LYS A 23 -22.30 -6.72 -6.19
N VAL A 24 -21.37 -5.86 -6.59
CA VAL A 24 -21.60 -4.44 -6.80
C VAL A 24 -21.23 -4.19 -8.25
N TYR A 25 -22.16 -3.63 -9.03
CA TYR A 25 -21.86 -3.20 -10.40
C TYR A 25 -20.89 -2.03 -10.32
N ILE A 26 -19.60 -2.36 -10.29
CA ILE A 26 -18.53 -1.40 -10.33
C ILE A 26 -18.48 -0.88 -11.74
N SER A 27 -18.55 0.44 -11.85
CA SER A 27 -18.29 1.12 -13.11
C SER A 27 -16.87 0.74 -13.52
N GLY A 28 -16.76 -0.22 -14.44
CA GLY A 28 -15.56 -0.46 -15.24
C GLY A 28 -15.32 0.70 -16.21
N GLY A 29 -15.43 1.93 -15.71
CA GLY A 29 -14.99 3.10 -16.41
C GLY A 29 -13.48 3.06 -16.41
N SER A 30 -12.90 2.54 -17.50
CA SER A 30 -11.57 2.93 -17.93
C SER A 30 -11.56 4.45 -18.16
N MET A 31 -11.52 5.24 -17.09
CA MET A 31 -11.14 6.65 -17.12
C MET A 31 -9.62 6.79 -17.11
N PHE A 32 -8.92 5.97 -17.90
CA PHE A 32 -7.61 6.36 -18.41
C PHE A 32 -7.78 6.84 -19.85
N SER A 33 -8.50 7.95 -19.99
CA SER A 33 -8.51 8.77 -21.21
C SER A 33 -8.26 10.21 -20.79
N GLY A 34 -6.98 10.54 -20.68
CA GLY A 34 -6.51 11.87 -20.35
C GLY A 34 -5.06 11.82 -19.93
N SER A 35 -4.17 12.21 -20.84
CA SER A 35 -2.76 12.52 -20.57
C SER A 35 -2.64 13.68 -19.56
N LYS A 36 -2.99 13.44 -18.31
CA LYS A 36 -2.64 14.33 -17.20
C LYS A 36 -1.27 13.92 -16.68
N LYS A 37 -0.38 14.91 -16.52
CA LYS A 37 0.95 14.84 -15.89
C LYS A 37 0.87 14.53 -14.40
N ASN A 38 0.11 13.51 -14.02
CA ASN A 38 -0.34 13.27 -12.65
C ASN A 38 -0.20 11.79 -12.29
N GLY A 39 0.81 11.11 -12.85
CA GLY A 39 1.14 9.73 -12.54
C GLY A 39 2.06 9.62 -11.32
N PHE A 40 2.16 8.42 -10.74
CA PHE A 40 3.11 8.16 -9.64
C PHE A 40 4.54 8.60 -9.96
N LYS A 41 4.97 8.39 -11.21
CA LYS A 41 6.32 8.74 -11.65
C LYS A 41 6.59 10.24 -11.50
N ASP A 42 5.62 11.08 -11.90
CA ASP A 42 5.74 12.54 -11.83
C ASP A 42 5.77 13.01 -10.38
N TYR A 43 4.90 12.48 -9.51
CA TYR A 43 4.94 12.79 -8.08
C TYR A 43 6.22 12.32 -7.40
N ALA A 44 6.77 11.18 -7.82
CA ALA A 44 8.05 10.68 -7.30
C ALA A 44 9.23 11.56 -7.76
N THR A 45 9.23 12.07 -8.99
CA THR A 45 10.30 12.94 -9.49
C THR A 45 10.13 14.38 -9.03
N GLU A 46 9.06 15.05 -9.43
CA GLU A 46 8.86 16.48 -9.19
C GLU A 46 8.47 16.79 -7.74
N GLY A 47 7.76 15.86 -7.09
CA GLY A 47 7.44 15.93 -5.68
C GLY A 47 8.59 15.47 -4.81
N TYR A 48 8.91 14.18 -4.84
CA TYR A 48 9.80 13.61 -3.84
C TYR A 48 11.30 13.85 -4.09
N GLN A 49 11.75 13.81 -5.35
CA GLN A 49 13.18 13.98 -5.66
C GLN A 49 13.59 15.47 -5.77
N GLU A 50 12.74 16.31 -6.37
CA GLU A 50 13.07 17.72 -6.64
C GLU A 50 12.64 18.68 -5.51
N ASN A 51 11.65 18.32 -4.69
CA ASN A 51 11.12 19.22 -3.66
C ASN A 51 11.44 18.75 -2.23
N ALA A 52 12.32 19.50 -1.55
CA ALA A 52 12.77 19.20 -0.20
C ALA A 52 11.64 19.19 0.85
N ILE A 53 10.57 19.97 0.66
CA ILE A 53 9.44 20.02 1.60
C ILE A 53 8.66 18.70 1.52
N VAL A 54 8.32 18.26 0.30
CA VAL A 54 7.64 16.98 0.09
C VAL A 54 8.51 15.82 0.58
N PHE A 55 9.79 15.82 0.23
CA PHE A 55 10.76 14.83 0.73
C PHE A 55 10.72 14.74 2.26
N ARG A 56 10.82 15.88 2.97
CA ARG A 56 10.83 15.90 4.42
C ARG A 56 9.50 15.44 5.02
N CYS A 57 8.36 15.92 4.50
CA CYS A 57 7.03 15.55 4.99
C CYS A 57 6.76 14.05 4.87
N ILE A 58 7.06 13.45 3.71
CA ILE A 58 6.85 12.02 3.48
C ILE A 58 7.75 11.19 4.40
N ASN A 59 9.04 11.52 4.48
CA ASN A 59 9.96 10.81 5.36
C ASN A 59 9.58 10.95 6.83
N GLU A 60 9.14 12.12 7.28
CA GLU A 60 8.76 12.31 8.68
C GLU A 60 7.56 11.45 9.07
N ILE A 61 6.52 11.44 8.23
CA ILE A 61 5.33 10.61 8.46
C ILE A 61 5.68 9.11 8.38
N ALA A 62 6.43 8.70 7.34
CA ALA A 62 6.80 7.31 7.15
C ALA A 62 7.71 6.79 8.29
N ASN A 63 8.68 7.59 8.73
CA ASN A 63 9.56 7.25 9.85
C ASN A 63 8.80 7.20 11.17
N GLY A 64 7.94 8.19 11.43
CA GLY A 64 7.09 8.22 12.62
C GLY A 64 6.22 6.99 12.70
N ALA A 65 5.50 6.65 11.63
CA ALA A 65 4.63 5.49 11.57
C ALA A 65 5.40 4.16 11.70
N ALA A 66 6.54 4.02 11.02
CA ALA A 66 7.35 2.79 11.06
C ALA A 66 8.08 2.58 12.39
N SER A 67 8.23 3.62 13.21
CA SER A 67 8.86 3.51 14.54
C SER A 67 7.99 2.82 15.58
N ILE A 68 6.68 2.69 15.32
CA ILE A 68 5.72 2.11 16.25
C ILE A 68 5.85 0.58 16.24
N PRO A 69 6.16 -0.06 17.39
CA PRO A 69 6.29 -1.50 17.45
C PRO A 69 4.92 -2.19 17.32
N PHE A 70 4.87 -3.28 16.55
CA PHE A 70 3.70 -4.14 16.48
C PHE A 70 3.63 -5.08 17.70
N LYS A 71 2.43 -5.23 18.24
CA LYS A 71 2.08 -6.21 19.26
C LYS A 71 1.09 -7.21 18.67
N VAL A 72 1.24 -8.49 19.00
CA VAL A 72 0.34 -9.54 18.53
C VAL A 72 -0.50 -10.01 19.70
N PHE A 73 -1.80 -10.14 19.48
CA PHE A 73 -2.74 -10.59 20.48
C PHE A 73 -3.49 -11.83 19.99
N GLN A 74 -3.77 -12.75 20.89
CA GLN A 74 -4.70 -13.85 20.68
C GLN A 74 -5.85 -13.71 21.68
N GLY A 75 -7.01 -13.23 21.20
CA GLY A 75 -8.04 -12.72 22.10
C GLY A 75 -7.50 -11.55 22.90
N ASP A 76 -7.63 -11.61 24.23
CA ASP A 76 -7.16 -10.56 25.14
C ASP A 76 -5.71 -10.77 25.63
N VAL A 77 -5.03 -11.83 25.18
CA VAL A 77 -3.67 -12.17 25.63
C VAL A 77 -2.63 -11.62 24.66
N GLU A 78 -1.73 -10.77 25.15
CA GLU A 78 -0.54 -10.33 24.39
C GLU A 78 0.44 -11.50 24.24
N LEU A 79 0.79 -11.83 23.01
CA LEU A 79 1.80 -12.83 22.69
C LEU A 79 3.15 -12.14 22.54
N GLU A 80 4.09 -12.41 23.46
CA GLU A 80 5.45 -11.87 23.37
C GLU A 80 6.28 -12.52 22.26
N GLN A 81 6.00 -13.79 21.96
CA GLN A 81 6.70 -14.58 20.96
C GLN A 81 5.68 -15.19 20.00
N HIS A 82 5.74 -14.79 18.74
CA HIS A 82 4.92 -15.33 17.67
C HIS A 82 5.66 -15.21 16.33
N PRO A 83 5.54 -16.18 15.40
CA PRO A 83 6.18 -16.11 14.09
C PRO A 83 5.89 -14.80 13.32
N LEU A 84 4.69 -14.24 13.49
CA LEU A 84 4.34 -12.94 12.90
C LEU A 84 5.21 -11.79 13.40
N ILE A 85 5.58 -11.77 14.69
CA ILE A 85 6.46 -10.72 15.23
C ILE A 85 7.83 -10.81 14.57
N SER A 86 8.37 -12.03 14.43
CA SER A 86 9.65 -12.27 13.76
C SER A 86 9.59 -11.87 12.28
N LEU A 87 8.52 -12.24 11.58
CA LEU A 87 8.27 -11.88 10.19
C LEU A 87 8.21 -10.36 10.02
N LEU A 88 7.42 -9.65 10.84
CA LEU A 88 7.29 -8.19 10.72
C LEU A 88 8.58 -7.45 11.12
N LYS A 89 9.39 -8.00 12.04
CA LYS A 89 10.70 -7.44 12.41
C LYS A 89 11.74 -7.63 11.31
N ARG A 90 11.68 -8.73 10.56
CA ARG A 90 12.59 -9.02 9.44
C ARG A 90 11.81 -9.61 8.26
N PRO A 91 11.14 -8.76 7.46
CA PRO A 91 10.19 -9.21 6.44
C PRO A 91 10.84 -9.94 5.27
N ASN A 92 12.10 -9.61 4.95
CA ASN A 92 12.86 -10.28 3.92
C ASN A 92 14.37 -10.21 4.26
N PRO A 93 15.24 -10.90 3.49
CA PRO A 93 16.68 -10.90 3.78
C PRO A 93 17.36 -9.53 3.65
N THR A 94 16.80 -8.64 2.83
CA THR A 94 17.43 -7.37 2.42
C THR A 94 17.01 -6.17 3.25
N GLN A 95 15.89 -6.23 3.96
CA GLN A 95 15.31 -5.10 4.69
C GLN A 95 15.00 -5.47 6.14
N ALA A 96 15.23 -4.52 7.05
CA ALA A 96 14.66 -4.57 8.39
C ALA A 96 13.16 -4.20 8.36
N GLY A 97 12.42 -4.55 9.40
CA GLY A 97 10.99 -4.23 9.51
C GLY A 97 10.71 -2.73 9.38
N ILE A 98 11.51 -1.88 10.02
CA ILE A 98 11.37 -0.42 9.95
C ILE A 98 11.51 0.06 8.50
N GLU A 99 12.52 -0.41 7.77
CA GLU A 99 12.76 -0.03 6.37
C GLU A 99 11.63 -0.49 5.45
N TYR A 100 11.10 -1.69 5.69
CA TYR A 100 9.96 -2.23 4.96
C TYR A 100 8.72 -1.35 5.15
N PHE A 101 8.38 -0.99 6.39
CA PHE A 101 7.22 -0.15 6.68
C PHE A 101 7.41 1.30 6.23
N GLN A 102 8.61 1.87 6.35
CA GLN A 102 8.95 3.16 5.74
C GLN A 102 8.66 3.14 4.24
N SER A 103 9.08 2.08 3.53
CA SER A 103 8.81 1.92 2.10
C SER A 103 7.31 1.81 1.82
N LEU A 104 6.60 1.00 2.61
CA LEU A 104 5.15 0.81 2.50
C LEU A 104 4.39 2.13 2.62
N TYR A 105 4.66 2.91 3.68
CA TYR A 105 4.00 4.19 3.93
C TYR A 105 4.40 5.24 2.89
N SER A 106 5.66 5.26 2.46
CA SER A 106 6.12 6.19 1.43
C SER A 106 5.40 5.96 0.10
N TYR A 107 5.25 4.71 -0.36
CA TYR A 107 4.46 4.43 -1.55
C TYR A 107 2.98 4.79 -1.40
N LEU A 108 2.42 4.55 -0.22
CA LEU A 108 1.03 4.92 0.09
C LEU A 108 0.82 6.44 0.01
N LEU A 109 1.74 7.24 0.56
CA LEU A 109 1.67 8.70 0.53
C LEU A 109 1.97 9.29 -0.85
N LEU A 110 2.84 8.66 -1.64
CA LEU A 110 3.19 9.11 -2.99
C LEU A 110 2.12 8.77 -4.02
N SER A 111 1.58 7.56 -3.96
CA SER A 111 0.72 7.01 -5.02
C SER A 111 -0.74 6.79 -4.61
N GLY A 112 -1.07 6.96 -3.33
CA GLY A 112 -2.35 6.53 -2.76
C GLY A 112 -2.46 5.01 -2.58
N ASN A 113 -1.44 4.25 -3.00
CA ASN A 113 -1.46 2.80 -3.12
C ASN A 113 -0.13 2.19 -2.63
N SER A 114 -0.18 1.03 -2.00
CA SER A 114 1.00 0.26 -1.63
C SER A 114 0.66 -1.23 -1.69
N TYR A 115 1.59 -2.03 -2.18
CA TYR A 115 1.35 -3.45 -2.46
C TYR A 115 2.40 -4.28 -1.76
N ALA A 116 1.96 -5.11 -0.81
CA ALA A 116 2.81 -6.09 -0.14
C ALA A 116 2.54 -7.47 -0.74
N LEU A 117 3.56 -8.08 -1.33
CA LEU A 117 3.54 -9.45 -1.80
C LEU A 117 4.03 -10.37 -0.68
N SER A 118 3.23 -11.37 -0.32
CA SER A 118 3.66 -12.47 0.55
C SER A 118 4.25 -13.60 -0.27
N SER A 119 5.42 -14.08 0.16
CA SER A 119 5.98 -15.36 -0.28
C SER A 119 5.75 -16.38 0.84
N ALA A 120 5.07 -17.47 0.51
CA ALA A 120 4.73 -18.51 1.47
C ALA A 120 5.46 -19.83 1.15
N VAL A 121 5.95 -20.49 2.19
CA VAL A 121 6.41 -21.88 2.13
C VAL A 121 5.39 -22.71 2.91
N SER A 122 4.81 -23.72 2.25
CA SER A 122 3.78 -24.58 2.85
C SER A 122 2.54 -23.82 3.38
N GLY A 123 2.16 -22.73 2.72
CA GLY A 123 0.96 -21.95 3.06
C GLY A 123 1.12 -20.98 4.24
N VAL A 124 2.31 -20.92 4.85
CA VAL A 124 2.63 -19.91 5.88
C VAL A 124 3.53 -18.84 5.24
N PRO A 125 3.14 -17.55 5.27
CA PRO A 125 3.97 -16.48 4.73
C PRO A 125 5.26 -16.38 5.54
N ASN A 126 6.39 -16.53 4.86
CA ASN A 126 7.73 -16.46 5.47
C ASN A 126 8.48 -15.21 5.04
N GLU A 127 8.11 -14.60 3.91
CA GLU A 127 8.71 -13.35 3.46
C GLU A 127 7.66 -12.38 2.92
N LEU A 128 7.95 -11.10 3.02
CA LEU A 128 7.14 -10.01 2.50
C LEU A 128 8.01 -9.06 1.65
N TYR A 129 7.48 -8.68 0.50
CA TYR A 129 8.13 -7.76 -0.43
C TYR A 129 7.20 -6.61 -0.79
N ILE A 130 7.71 -5.38 -0.82
CA ILE A 130 6.95 -4.24 -1.32
C ILE A 130 7.13 -4.16 -2.84
N LEU A 131 6.01 -4.17 -3.56
CA LEU A 131 5.99 -3.98 -5.00
C LEU A 131 5.79 -2.50 -5.33
N ARG A 132 6.49 -2.06 -6.38
CA ARG A 132 6.38 -0.70 -6.92
C ARG A 132 4.96 -0.47 -7.49
N PRO A 133 4.22 0.56 -7.02
CA PRO A 133 2.85 0.80 -7.46
C PRO A 133 2.69 1.08 -8.96
N ASP A 134 3.66 1.75 -9.59
CA ASP A 134 3.62 2.08 -11.02
C ASP A 134 3.71 0.86 -11.95
N ARG A 135 4.07 -0.29 -11.40
CA ARG A 135 4.24 -1.55 -12.11
C ARG A 135 3.07 -2.51 -11.85
N ILE A 136 2.07 -2.11 -11.08
CA ILE A 136 0.89 -2.94 -10.79
C ILE A 136 -0.29 -2.47 -11.64
N GLU A 137 -0.91 -3.40 -12.34
CA GLU A 137 -2.19 -3.21 -13.00
C GLU A 137 -3.23 -4.11 -12.35
N ILE A 138 -4.37 -3.53 -11.98
CA ILE A 138 -5.48 -4.25 -11.36
C ILE A 138 -6.41 -4.77 -12.45
N GLU A 139 -6.71 -6.07 -12.42
CA GLU A 139 -7.76 -6.68 -13.24
C GLU A 139 -9.08 -6.63 -12.45
N PRO A 140 -10.08 -5.84 -12.89
CA PRO A 140 -11.33 -5.67 -12.15
C PRO A 140 -12.17 -6.95 -12.15
N SER A 141 -13.09 -7.06 -11.18
CA SER A 141 -14.09 -8.12 -11.08
C SER A 141 -15.52 -7.56 -10.99
N GLU A 142 -16.53 -8.42 -10.79
CA GLU A 142 -17.92 -8.04 -10.51
C GLU A 142 -18.16 -7.57 -9.05
N THR A 143 -17.11 -7.52 -8.23
CA THR A 143 -17.16 -7.11 -6.81
C THR A 143 -16.10 -6.04 -6.53
N ALA A 144 -16.16 -5.42 -5.35
CA ALA A 144 -15.16 -4.44 -4.88
C ALA A 144 -13.74 -5.02 -4.70
N ILE A 145 -13.60 -6.33 -4.84
CA ILE A 145 -12.34 -7.04 -4.75
C ILE A 145 -11.88 -7.36 -6.18
N PRO A 146 -10.64 -7.03 -6.55
CA PRO A 146 -10.16 -7.31 -7.90
C PRO A 146 -10.03 -8.81 -8.16
N LYS A 147 -10.00 -9.18 -9.44
CA LYS A 147 -9.78 -10.57 -9.87
C LYS A 147 -8.30 -10.94 -9.80
N SER A 148 -7.42 -10.01 -10.13
CA SER A 148 -5.97 -10.23 -10.05
C SER A 148 -5.18 -8.93 -10.04
N TYR A 149 -3.92 -9.03 -9.61
CA TYR A 149 -2.89 -8.00 -9.72
C TYR A 149 -1.83 -8.46 -10.73
N LYS A 150 -1.62 -7.70 -11.80
CA LYS A 150 -0.61 -7.96 -12.82
C LYS A 150 0.61 -7.09 -12.55
N TYR A 151 1.77 -7.70 -12.34
CA TYR A 151 3.03 -6.97 -12.25
C TYR A 151 3.68 -6.87 -13.63
N LYS A 152 3.90 -5.63 -14.07
CA LYS A 152 4.41 -5.29 -15.41
C LYS A 152 5.82 -4.72 -15.35
N LEU A 153 6.69 -5.22 -16.20
CA LEU A 153 8.00 -4.64 -16.50
C LEU A 153 8.06 -4.36 -18.00
N ASN A 154 8.42 -3.14 -18.39
CA ASN A 154 8.48 -2.72 -19.79
C ASN A 154 7.21 -3.05 -20.59
N ASN A 155 6.05 -2.84 -19.97
CA ASN A 155 4.72 -3.14 -20.53
C ASN A 155 4.40 -4.63 -20.75
N GLN A 156 5.27 -5.55 -20.32
CA GLN A 156 5.05 -6.99 -20.34
C GLN A 156 4.64 -7.48 -18.95
N VAL A 157 3.61 -8.31 -18.88
CA VAL A 157 3.19 -8.96 -17.63
C VAL A 157 4.22 -10.03 -17.29
N VAL A 158 4.97 -9.83 -16.22
CA VAL A 158 6.00 -10.78 -15.77
C VAL A 158 5.47 -11.71 -14.67
N ALA A 159 4.47 -11.26 -13.92
CA ALA A 159 3.78 -12.07 -12.91
C ALA A 159 2.31 -11.64 -12.81
N LYS A 160 1.46 -12.60 -12.46
CA LYS A 160 0.05 -12.40 -12.20
C LYS A 160 -0.27 -13.04 -10.84
N TYR A 161 -0.88 -12.26 -9.96
CA TYR A 161 -1.31 -12.70 -8.64
C TYR A 161 -2.83 -12.69 -8.62
N ASP A 162 -3.44 -13.86 -8.60
CA ASP A 162 -4.90 -13.95 -8.54
C ASP A 162 -5.40 -13.53 -7.14
N ALA A 163 -6.62 -12.99 -7.12
CA ALA A 163 -7.32 -12.60 -5.91
C ALA A 163 -8.72 -13.21 -5.96
N ASP A 164 -9.15 -13.84 -4.86
CA ASP A 164 -10.50 -14.37 -4.75
C ASP A 164 -11.49 -13.20 -4.58
N PRO A 165 -12.39 -12.95 -5.56
CA PRO A 165 -13.33 -11.83 -5.51
C PRO A 165 -14.36 -11.90 -4.38
N PHE A 166 -14.51 -13.05 -3.73
CA PHE A 166 -15.48 -13.26 -2.64
C PHE A 166 -14.82 -13.16 -1.27
N THR A 167 -13.68 -13.82 -1.07
CA THR A 167 -12.97 -13.86 0.23
C THR A 167 -11.90 -12.77 0.37
N GLY A 168 -11.43 -12.20 -0.75
CA GLY A 168 -10.32 -11.25 -0.76
C GLY A 168 -8.95 -11.87 -0.51
N GLN A 169 -8.86 -13.21 -0.47
CA GLN A 169 -7.59 -13.89 -0.34
C GLN A 169 -6.75 -13.65 -1.59
N SER A 170 -5.53 -13.17 -1.38
CA SER A 170 -4.53 -12.97 -2.43
C SER A 170 -3.14 -12.97 -1.80
N GLU A 171 -2.14 -13.35 -2.59
CA GLU A 171 -0.73 -13.19 -2.21
C GLU A 171 -0.33 -11.72 -2.13
N VAL A 172 -1.09 -10.82 -2.79
CA VAL A 172 -0.85 -9.38 -2.75
C VAL A 172 -1.86 -8.72 -1.81
N LYS A 173 -1.34 -8.09 -0.76
CA LYS A 173 -2.11 -7.16 0.08
C LYS A 173 -1.99 -5.76 -0.49
N HIS A 174 -3.10 -5.23 -0.98
CA HIS A 174 -3.23 -3.83 -1.41
C HIS A 174 -3.66 -2.94 -0.23
N PHE A 175 -2.79 -2.01 0.13
CA PHE A 175 -3.10 -0.88 1.01
C PHE A 175 -3.47 0.30 0.13
N LYS A 176 -4.63 0.91 0.38
CA LYS A 176 -5.07 2.09 -0.35
C LYS A 176 -5.63 3.15 0.58
N LEU A 177 -5.40 4.39 0.21
CA LEU A 177 -6.10 5.53 0.80
C LEU A 177 -7.50 5.64 0.20
N TRP A 178 -8.38 6.35 0.89
CA TRP A 178 -9.74 6.54 0.41
C TRP A 178 -9.77 7.37 -0.88
N ASN A 179 -10.60 6.96 -1.84
CA ASN A 179 -10.81 7.66 -3.10
C ASN A 179 -12.32 7.70 -3.41
N PRO A 180 -12.93 8.88 -3.58
CA PRO A 180 -14.35 8.98 -3.91
C PRO A 180 -14.68 8.64 -5.37
N LEU A 181 -13.68 8.61 -6.26
CA LEU A 181 -13.90 8.53 -7.71
C LEU A 181 -13.36 7.24 -8.35
N ASP A 182 -12.64 6.40 -7.59
CA ASP A 182 -12.10 5.14 -8.07
C ASP A 182 -12.34 4.04 -7.04
N ASP A 183 -12.98 2.96 -7.50
CA ASP A 183 -13.35 1.82 -6.65
C ASP A 183 -12.14 0.94 -6.29
N TYR A 184 -11.10 0.93 -7.12
CA TYR A 184 -9.93 0.07 -6.97
C TYR A 184 -8.73 0.82 -6.40
N LEU A 185 -8.39 1.99 -6.93
CA LEU A 185 -7.18 2.75 -6.58
C LEU A 185 -7.43 3.80 -5.50
N GLY A 186 -6.46 3.96 -4.61
CA GLY A 186 -6.45 5.03 -3.63
C GLY A 186 -6.00 6.37 -4.20
N LEU A 187 -6.47 7.45 -3.56
CA LEU A 187 -6.10 8.82 -3.91
C LEU A 187 -4.80 9.22 -3.19
N SER A 188 -3.80 9.68 -3.95
CA SER A 188 -2.57 10.20 -3.37
C SER A 188 -2.81 11.57 -2.70
N PRO A 189 -2.32 11.80 -1.47
CA PRO A 189 -2.26 13.14 -0.88
C PRO A 189 -1.51 14.15 -1.76
N MET A 190 -0.53 13.68 -2.56
CA MET A 190 0.19 14.54 -3.51
C MET A 190 -0.72 15.05 -4.62
N MET A 191 -1.74 14.29 -5.01
CA MET A 191 -2.70 14.75 -6.01
C MET A 191 -3.51 15.95 -5.51
N ALA A 192 -3.83 15.98 -4.22
CA ALA A 192 -4.54 17.10 -3.61
C ALA A 192 -3.65 18.36 -3.48
N ALA A 193 -2.34 18.18 -3.31
CA ALA A 193 -1.35 19.26 -3.17
C ALA A 193 -0.64 19.62 -4.50
N ALA A 194 -1.05 19.03 -5.62
CA ALA A 194 -0.29 19.09 -6.88
C ALA A 194 -0.11 20.52 -7.40
N SER A 195 -1.15 21.36 -7.36
CA SER A 195 -1.07 22.76 -7.81
C SER A 195 -0.06 23.58 -7.01
N ASP A 196 -0.05 23.38 -5.70
CA ASP A 196 0.79 24.14 -4.78
C ASP A 196 2.26 23.68 -4.88
N LEU A 197 2.46 22.37 -5.08
CA LEU A 197 3.76 21.78 -5.39
C LEU A 197 4.34 22.36 -6.68
N ASP A 198 3.55 22.37 -7.76
CA ASP A 198 3.96 22.91 -9.06
C ASP A 198 4.34 24.39 -8.93
N GLN A 199 3.51 25.17 -8.25
CA GLN A 199 3.80 26.58 -8.00
C GLN A 199 5.11 26.77 -7.23
N HIS A 200 5.33 26.01 -6.17
CA HIS A 200 6.55 26.10 -5.37
C HIS A 200 7.79 25.74 -6.19
N ASN A 201 7.73 24.66 -6.98
CA ASN A 201 8.80 24.23 -7.86
C ASN A 201 9.09 25.27 -8.94
N MET A 202 8.06 25.88 -9.54
CA MET A 202 8.22 26.91 -10.57
C MET A 202 8.78 28.21 -10.03
N ILE A 203 8.38 28.64 -8.82
CA ILE A 203 8.97 29.81 -8.16
C ILE A 203 10.45 29.56 -7.88
N ALA A 204 10.82 28.39 -7.37
CA ALA A 204 12.22 28.04 -7.13
C ALA A 204 13.04 28.08 -8.44
N LYS A 205 12.54 27.46 -9.51
CA LYS A 205 13.17 27.48 -10.85
C LYS A 205 13.27 28.90 -11.40
N HIS A 206 12.23 29.71 -11.25
CA HIS A 206 12.22 31.11 -11.67
C HIS A 206 13.27 31.95 -10.93
N ASN A 207 13.35 31.83 -9.60
CA ASN A 207 14.31 32.56 -8.78
C ASN A 207 15.75 32.20 -9.17
N VAL A 208 16.04 30.90 -9.37
CA VAL A 208 17.35 30.46 -9.87
C VAL A 208 17.62 31.07 -11.24
N GLY A 209 16.65 31.06 -12.16
CA GLY A 209 16.79 31.66 -13.48
C GLY A 209 17.07 33.17 -13.42
N LEU A 210 16.39 33.91 -12.53
CA LEU A 210 16.62 35.35 -12.34
C LEU A 210 18.04 35.64 -11.85
N LEU A 211 18.53 34.85 -10.88
CA LEU A 211 19.88 34.97 -10.34
C LEU A 211 20.94 34.65 -11.40
N LEU A 212 20.71 33.63 -12.24
CA LEU A 212 21.64 33.26 -13.31
C LEU A 212 21.71 34.32 -14.42
N ASN A 213 20.60 34.99 -14.73
CA ASN A 213 20.52 36.00 -15.80
C ASN A 213 20.92 37.41 -15.33
N GLY A 214 21.60 37.52 -14.20
CA GLY A 214 22.26 38.74 -13.75
C GLY A 214 21.40 39.71 -12.96
N ALA A 215 20.17 39.33 -12.59
CA ALA A 215 19.32 40.03 -11.61
C ALA A 215 19.41 41.58 -11.66
N ARG A 216 19.41 42.16 -12.87
CA ARG A 216 19.53 43.61 -13.10
C ARG A 216 18.15 44.27 -13.18
#